data_AF-B7FR97-F1
#
_entry.id   AF-B7FR97-F1
#
_cell.length_a   1.000
_cell.length_b   1.000
_cell.length_c   1.000
_cell.angle_alpha   90.00
_cell.angle_beta   90.00
_cell.angle_gamma   90.00
#
_symmetry.space_group_name_H-M   'P 1'
#
loop_
_entity.id
_entity.type
_entity.pdbx_description
1 polymer ?
#
loop_
_entity_poly.entity_id
_entity_poly.type
_entity_poly.pdbx_seq_one_letter_code
_entity_poly.pdbx_strand_id
1 'polypeptide(L)'
;MRRVLEQRSLARFSQRLRNSAYDSNERARLTANEFANSGRKGLNQRPLSTTAQSTDVSSQYKSPLIHHESNDWRDWFSATEYANPWDAEESGLHTLEHVPLDIETRHIVQLLHELYLFGQPTTNNRVTTERCNHTLKHMFSIPIEDRADRADAILKRMELFDNLKPPSQCGRWPLEVPRPNRETYNLVLQIFAKTSGTRELAERAEAIVQKMEWRYQTLGELDMKPHAFHWNCVMLTYKECTDWDKSLYAAKLVLERLRHDPTVFDPSLFVNLLRVFAHRHVNEKAALLGANLAIKVWQDMIEDNSFELPELPSHFYGHFLQAIRCLPEENQFRAQYFDACFLRACQEGKINRIVLDEFLTHVRSRKVSDKHIGIYTRKTFALSKTDAVDAILEMMPDSWKANAEVPSG
;
A
#
# COMPACT_ATOMS: atom_id res chain seq x y z
N MET A 1 14.97 -21.72 -26.37
CA MET A 1 16.04 -21.93 -25.36
C MET A 1 16.04 -20.84 -24.28
N ARG A 2 16.07 -19.54 -24.63
CA ARG A 2 16.05 -18.40 -23.67
C ARG A 2 14.88 -18.44 -22.67
N ARG A 3 13.63 -18.55 -23.15
CA ARG A 3 12.43 -18.71 -22.27
C ARG A 3 12.50 -19.89 -21.31
N VAL A 4 13.14 -21.00 -21.70
CA VAL A 4 13.27 -22.19 -20.85
C VAL A 4 14.31 -21.98 -19.74
N LEU A 5 15.37 -21.20 -20.02
CA LEU A 5 16.37 -20.82 -19.02
C LEU A 5 15.81 -19.79 -18.02
N GLU A 6 15.06 -18.81 -18.50
CA GLU A 6 14.34 -17.83 -17.67
C GLU A 6 13.33 -18.52 -16.74
N GLN A 7 12.50 -19.43 -17.28
CA GLN A 7 11.55 -20.20 -16.48
C GLN A 7 12.23 -21.07 -15.41
N ARG A 8 13.41 -21.66 -15.72
CA ARG A 8 14.20 -22.43 -14.74
C ARG A 8 14.82 -21.54 -13.66
N SER A 9 15.27 -20.34 -14.00
CA SER A 9 15.80 -19.38 -13.03
C SER A 9 14.70 -18.93 -12.06
N LEU A 10 13.56 -18.51 -12.61
CA LEU A 10 12.38 -18.11 -11.83
C LEU A 10 11.82 -19.24 -10.96
N ALA A 11 11.83 -20.48 -11.47
CA ALA A 11 11.42 -21.66 -10.69
C ALA A 11 12.31 -21.90 -9.48
N ARG A 12 13.64 -21.85 -9.67
CA ARG A 12 14.63 -21.99 -8.59
C ARG A 12 14.48 -20.88 -7.55
N PHE A 13 14.32 -19.65 -8.02
CA PHE A 13 14.20 -18.49 -7.16
C PHE A 13 12.98 -18.55 -6.22
N SER A 14 11.77 -18.85 -6.71
CA SER A 14 10.62 -18.95 -5.78
C SER A 14 10.63 -20.23 -4.95
N GLN A 15 11.29 -21.31 -5.40
CA GLN A 15 11.54 -22.46 -4.54
C GLN A 15 12.40 -22.05 -3.34
N ARG A 16 13.48 -21.31 -3.59
CA ARG A 16 14.32 -20.76 -2.52
C ARG A 16 13.51 -19.85 -1.58
N LEU A 17 12.51 -19.11 -2.06
CA LEU A 17 11.72 -18.19 -1.21
C LEU A 17 10.78 -18.94 -0.30
N ARG A 18 10.09 -19.95 -0.83
CA ARG A 18 9.25 -20.83 -0.03
C ARG A 18 10.06 -21.48 1.09
N ASN A 19 11.25 -21.99 0.77
CA ASN A 19 12.13 -22.58 1.76
C ASN A 19 12.60 -21.54 2.81
N SER A 20 13.01 -20.34 2.39
CA SER A 20 13.48 -19.29 3.32
C SER A 20 12.38 -18.73 4.22
N ALA A 21 11.17 -18.54 3.70
CA ALA A 21 10.01 -18.11 4.49
C ALA A 21 9.62 -19.19 5.51
N TYR A 22 9.69 -20.46 5.12
CA TYR A 22 9.47 -21.60 6.00
C TYR A 22 10.53 -21.65 7.12
N ASP A 23 11.82 -21.59 6.78
CA ASP A 23 12.93 -21.59 7.75
C ASP A 23 12.86 -20.40 8.72
N SER A 24 12.46 -19.22 8.22
CA SER A 24 12.31 -18.02 9.05
C SER A 24 11.14 -18.16 10.04
N ASN A 25 10.00 -18.72 9.59
CA ASN A 25 8.86 -19.01 10.45
C ASN A 25 9.19 -20.08 11.50
N GLU A 26 9.95 -21.11 11.12
CA GLU A 26 10.34 -22.18 12.03
C GLU A 26 11.32 -21.69 13.09
N ARG A 27 12.33 -20.88 12.70
CA ARG A 27 13.22 -20.20 13.66
C ARG A 27 12.47 -19.25 14.60
N ALA A 28 11.50 -18.49 14.09
CA ALA A 28 10.68 -17.58 14.89
C ALA A 28 9.72 -18.29 15.87
N ARG A 29 9.32 -19.54 15.55
CA ARG A 29 8.56 -20.43 16.46
C ARG A 29 9.45 -20.99 17.56
N LEU A 30 10.66 -21.42 17.23
CA LEU A 30 11.61 -21.95 18.21
C LEU A 30 12.00 -20.89 19.25
N THR A 31 12.31 -19.66 18.82
CA THR A 31 12.59 -18.56 19.76
C THR A 31 11.39 -18.21 20.64
N ALA A 32 10.17 -18.23 20.09
CA ALA A 32 8.96 -17.94 20.88
C ALA A 32 8.73 -18.99 22.00
N ASN A 33 9.02 -20.26 21.73
CA ASN A 33 8.91 -21.33 22.72
C ASN A 33 10.00 -21.23 23.81
N GLU A 34 11.21 -20.78 23.46
CA GLU A 34 12.27 -20.55 24.45
C GLU A 34 11.92 -19.40 25.41
N PHE A 35 11.33 -18.31 24.92
CA PHE A 35 10.84 -17.21 25.76
C PHE A 35 9.62 -17.59 26.61
N ALA A 36 8.69 -18.40 26.08
CA ALA A 36 7.55 -18.89 26.86
C ALA A 36 7.98 -19.83 28.00
N ASN A 37 9.05 -20.60 27.81
CA ASN A 37 9.58 -21.52 28.82
C ASN A 37 10.45 -20.83 29.88
N SER A 38 11.08 -19.69 29.57
CA SER A 38 11.86 -18.92 30.55
C SER A 38 10.98 -18.11 31.50
N GLY A 39 9.76 -17.72 31.10
CA GLY A 39 8.82 -16.93 31.92
C GLY A 39 8.06 -17.69 33.02
N ARG A 40 8.18 -19.03 33.11
CA ARG A 40 7.42 -19.85 34.09
C ARG A 40 8.10 -20.06 35.44
N LYS A 41 9.31 -19.54 35.66
CA LYS A 41 10.00 -19.62 36.95
C LYS A 41 9.89 -18.29 37.71
N GLY A 42 8.84 -18.17 38.51
CA GLY A 42 8.82 -17.24 39.64
C GLY A 42 7.69 -16.22 39.57
N LEU A 43 6.55 -16.54 40.19
CA LEU A 43 5.65 -15.55 40.78
C LEU A 43 4.78 -16.24 41.84
N ASN A 44 5.22 -16.08 43.10
CA ASN A 44 4.45 -16.40 44.29
C ASN A 44 3.34 -15.36 44.49
N GLN A 45 2.16 -15.85 44.83
CA GLN A 45 0.92 -15.10 44.99
C GLN A 45 0.86 -14.34 46.32
N ARG A 46 0.21 -13.17 46.32
CA ARG A 46 -0.49 -12.59 47.48
C ARG A 46 -1.80 -11.94 47.00
N PRO A 47 -2.93 -12.10 47.73
CA PRO A 47 -4.19 -11.49 47.37
C PRO A 47 -4.43 -10.18 48.14
N LEU A 48 -5.09 -9.23 47.50
CA LEU A 48 -5.74 -8.09 48.17
C LEU A 48 -7.19 -8.01 47.72
N SER A 49 -8.06 -7.92 48.73
CA SER A 49 -9.50 -7.76 48.69
C SER A 49 -9.89 -6.29 48.65
N THR A 50 -10.95 -5.94 47.91
CA THR A 50 -11.76 -4.73 48.16
C THR A 50 -13.22 -4.91 47.70
N THR A 51 -14.11 -4.80 48.69
CA THR A 51 -15.49 -4.26 48.72
C THR A 51 -15.67 -2.96 47.90
N ALA A 52 -16.83 -2.42 47.53
CA ALA A 52 -18.27 -2.75 47.49
C ALA A 52 -19.00 -1.52 46.83
N GLN A 53 -20.33 -1.64 46.62
CA GLN A 53 -21.36 -0.58 46.36
C GLN A 53 -21.50 -0.14 44.89
N SER A 54 -22.61 -0.32 44.15
CA SER A 54 -24.08 -0.31 44.37
C SER A 54 -24.66 1.03 44.83
N THR A 55 -25.20 1.80 43.87
CA THR A 55 -26.43 2.58 44.04
C THR A 55 -27.15 2.76 42.70
N ASP A 56 -28.44 2.53 42.78
CA ASP A 56 -29.48 2.59 41.75
C ASP A 56 -30.40 3.75 42.13
N VAL A 57 -30.79 4.63 41.21
CA VAL A 57 -31.91 5.59 41.41
C VAL A 57 -32.59 5.91 40.08
N SER A 58 -33.89 5.67 40.07
CA SER A 58 -34.86 5.88 38.98
C SER A 58 -35.53 7.27 38.98
N SER A 59 -36.32 7.50 37.91
CA SER A 59 -37.54 8.35 37.83
C SER A 59 -37.33 9.84 37.48
N GLN A 60 -38.22 10.58 36.79
CA GLN A 60 -39.45 10.37 36.02
C GLN A 60 -39.92 11.77 35.50
N TYR A 61 -40.80 11.81 34.48
CA TYR A 61 -41.71 12.92 34.03
C TYR A 61 -41.07 14.14 33.30
N LYS A 62 -41.67 14.83 32.31
CA LYS A 62 -43.07 14.97 31.82
C LYS A 62 -43.12 15.69 30.43
N SER A 63 -44.15 15.32 29.64
CA SER A 63 -45.01 16.14 28.74
C SER A 63 -44.57 16.74 27.37
N PRO A 64 -45.54 16.96 26.45
CA PRO A 64 -45.35 17.16 25.00
C PRO A 64 -45.43 18.64 24.55
N LEU A 65 -44.65 19.04 23.54
CA LEU A 65 -44.80 20.29 22.79
C LEU A 65 -45.21 19.94 21.35
N ILE A 66 -46.43 20.29 20.91
CA ILE A 66 -46.82 21.54 20.23
C ILE A 66 -45.91 21.87 19.04
N HIS A 67 -46.42 21.60 17.84
CA HIS A 67 -45.82 21.96 16.55
C HIS A 67 -45.68 23.48 16.44
N HIS A 68 -44.44 23.93 16.27
CA HIS A 68 -44.13 25.25 15.74
C HIS A 68 -43.97 25.11 14.22
N GLU A 69 -44.80 25.83 13.46
CA GLU A 69 -44.62 26.01 12.02
C GLU A 69 -43.37 26.88 11.79
N SER A 70 -42.23 26.22 11.55
CA SER A 70 -40.98 26.85 11.15
C SER A 70 -40.90 26.89 9.62
N ASN A 71 -40.67 28.07 9.05
CA ASN A 71 -40.40 28.26 7.61
C ASN A 71 -38.90 28.08 7.27
N ASP A 72 -38.13 27.44 8.14
CA ASP A 72 -36.72 27.16 7.90
C ASP A 72 -36.56 25.80 7.21
N TRP A 73 -36.05 25.82 5.97
CA TRP A 73 -35.89 24.64 5.11
C TRP A 73 -34.94 23.58 5.71
N ARG A 74 -34.20 23.94 6.75
CA ARG A 74 -33.31 23.04 7.50
C ARG A 74 -34.06 22.09 8.45
N ASP A 75 -35.30 22.38 8.81
CA ASP A 75 -36.10 21.55 9.72
C ASP A 75 -36.78 20.36 9.00
N TRP A 76 -36.78 20.32 7.67
CA TRP A 76 -37.29 19.19 6.88
C TRP A 76 -36.40 17.93 6.89
N PHE A 77 -35.20 18.01 7.48
CA PHE A 77 -34.23 16.91 7.48
C PHE A 77 -33.80 16.49 8.90
N SER A 78 -34.74 16.44 9.86
CA SER A 78 -34.47 15.77 11.13
C SER A 78 -34.41 14.25 10.92
N ALA A 79 -33.34 13.61 11.40
CA ALA A 79 -32.93 12.24 11.08
C ALA A 79 -33.78 11.13 11.74
N THR A 80 -34.99 11.44 12.24
CA THR A 80 -35.79 10.51 13.05
C THR A 80 -37.06 9.97 12.38
N GLU A 81 -37.41 10.37 11.16
CA GLU A 81 -38.69 9.97 10.54
C GLU A 81 -38.60 9.09 9.27
N TYR A 82 -37.40 8.73 8.79
CA TYR A 82 -37.29 7.71 7.74
C TYR A 82 -37.13 6.31 8.33
N ALA A 83 -38.27 5.70 8.68
CA ALA A 83 -38.36 4.25 8.73
C ALA A 83 -38.10 3.68 7.32
N ASN A 84 -37.14 2.76 7.23
CA ASN A 84 -36.59 2.24 5.98
C ASN A 84 -37.63 1.38 5.24
N PRO A 85 -38.08 1.70 4.01
CA PRO A 85 -39.06 0.89 3.27
C PRO A 85 -38.47 -0.37 2.61
N TRP A 86 -37.23 -0.75 2.94
CA TRP A 86 -36.42 -1.67 2.12
C TRP A 86 -35.90 -2.89 2.88
N ASP A 87 -36.75 -3.51 3.72
CA ASP A 87 -36.59 -4.93 4.05
C ASP A 87 -36.91 -5.75 2.78
N ALA A 88 -35.92 -5.92 1.91
CA ALA A 88 -36.00 -6.78 0.74
C ALA A 88 -34.72 -7.62 0.61
N GLU A 89 -34.74 -8.78 1.27
CA GLU A 89 -33.69 -9.81 1.28
C GLU A 89 -33.43 -10.47 -0.10
N GLU A 90 -34.10 -10.08 -1.19
CA GLU A 90 -34.05 -10.83 -2.46
C GLU A 90 -33.10 -10.28 -3.53
N SER A 91 -32.47 -9.11 -3.36
CA SER A 91 -31.63 -8.55 -4.45
C SER A 91 -30.18 -9.04 -4.47
N GLY A 92 -29.71 -9.77 -3.45
CA GLY A 92 -28.31 -10.19 -3.32
C GLY A 92 -27.30 -9.04 -3.29
N LEU A 93 -27.77 -7.79 -3.27
CA LEU A 93 -26.98 -6.58 -3.11
C LEU A 93 -26.88 -6.31 -1.62
N HIS A 94 -25.72 -6.62 -1.04
CA HIS A 94 -25.34 -6.04 0.25
C HIS A 94 -25.44 -4.53 0.10
N THR A 95 -26.41 -3.92 0.78
CA THR A 95 -26.53 -2.47 0.86
C THR A 95 -25.21 -1.93 1.43
N LEU A 96 -24.72 -0.82 0.88
CA LEU A 96 -23.50 -0.14 1.37
C LEU A 96 -23.70 0.47 2.78
N GLU A 97 -24.68 -0.02 3.54
CA GLU A 97 -25.16 0.51 4.82
C GLU A 97 -24.09 0.55 5.91
N HIS A 98 -23.02 -0.22 5.77
CA HIS A 98 -21.94 -0.29 6.75
C HIS A 98 -20.78 0.68 6.48
N VAL A 99 -20.74 1.35 5.33
CA VAL A 99 -19.67 2.32 5.03
C VAL A 99 -20.17 3.74 5.26
N PRO A 100 -19.59 4.53 6.18
CA PRO A 100 -19.99 5.91 6.37
C PRO A 100 -19.55 6.74 5.14
N LEU A 101 -20.51 7.05 4.27
CA LEU A 101 -20.33 7.91 3.10
C LEU A 101 -20.66 9.37 3.47
N ASP A 102 -19.82 10.32 3.04
CA ASP A 102 -20.18 11.75 3.08
C ASP A 102 -21.35 12.07 2.14
N ILE A 103 -21.88 13.28 2.26
CA ILE A 103 -23.05 13.74 1.51
C ILE A 103 -22.82 13.65 0.00
N GLU A 104 -21.65 14.04 -0.50
CA GLU A 104 -21.36 14.05 -1.94
C GLU A 104 -21.23 12.63 -2.49
N THR A 105 -20.47 11.78 -1.81
CA THR A 105 -20.29 10.37 -2.19
C THR A 105 -21.63 9.63 -2.16
N ARG A 106 -22.41 9.80 -1.08
CA ARG A 106 -23.73 9.20 -0.94
C ARG A 106 -24.66 9.63 -2.06
N HIS A 107 -24.66 10.92 -2.39
CA HIS A 107 -25.47 11.46 -3.47
C HIS A 107 -25.09 10.85 -4.82
N ILE A 108 -23.80 10.71 -5.13
CA ILE A 108 -23.35 10.11 -6.40
C ILE A 108 -23.69 8.62 -6.46
N VAL A 109 -23.45 7.87 -5.39
CA VAL A 109 -23.79 6.44 -5.31
C VAL A 109 -25.29 6.24 -5.46
N GLN A 110 -26.11 7.09 -4.83
CA GLN A 110 -27.57 7.06 -4.98
C GLN A 110 -28.00 7.35 -6.42
N LEU A 111 -27.46 8.41 -7.04
CA LEU A 111 -27.80 8.73 -8.42
C LEU A 111 -27.36 7.64 -9.41
N LEU A 112 -26.21 6.99 -9.19
CA LEU A 112 -25.79 5.81 -9.98
C LEU A 112 -26.79 4.66 -9.79
N HIS A 113 -27.27 4.45 -8.57
CA HIS A 113 -28.24 3.40 -8.29
C HIS A 113 -29.60 3.67 -8.94
N GLU A 114 -30.13 4.90 -8.83
CA GLU A 114 -31.37 5.32 -9.47
C GLU A 114 -31.28 5.21 -10.99
N LEU A 115 -30.16 5.64 -11.59
CA LEU A 115 -29.93 5.50 -13.03
C LEU A 115 -29.92 4.03 -13.46
N TYR A 116 -29.33 3.14 -12.66
CA TYR A 116 -29.31 1.71 -12.95
C TYR A 116 -30.70 1.06 -12.89
N LEU A 117 -31.51 1.40 -11.87
CA LEU A 117 -32.84 0.81 -11.69
C LEU A 117 -33.90 1.36 -12.66
N PHE A 118 -33.92 2.67 -12.87
CA PHE A 118 -35.02 3.34 -13.57
C PHE A 118 -34.67 3.77 -15.00
N GLY A 119 -33.39 3.66 -15.41
CA GLY A 119 -32.91 4.07 -16.74
C GLY A 119 -32.92 5.58 -17.00
N GLN A 120 -33.55 6.37 -16.12
CA GLN A 120 -33.44 7.83 -16.04
C GLN A 120 -33.42 8.22 -14.56
N PRO A 121 -32.49 9.10 -14.14
CA PRO A 121 -32.58 9.67 -12.81
C PRO A 121 -33.83 10.55 -12.76
N THR A 122 -34.59 10.48 -11.68
CA THR A 122 -35.78 11.32 -11.45
C THR A 122 -35.44 12.82 -11.38
N THR A 123 -34.15 13.12 -11.19
CA THR A 123 -33.61 14.46 -11.07
C THR A 123 -32.90 14.90 -12.35
N ASN A 124 -32.88 16.22 -12.60
CA ASN A 124 -32.08 16.82 -13.67
C ASN A 124 -30.55 16.63 -13.46
N ASN A 125 -30.13 16.08 -12.33
CA ASN A 125 -28.75 15.82 -11.98
C ASN A 125 -28.24 14.55 -12.67
N ARG A 126 -27.73 14.73 -13.89
CA ARG A 126 -27.08 13.65 -14.64
C ARG A 126 -25.80 13.19 -13.93
N VAL A 127 -25.58 11.88 -13.92
CA VAL A 127 -24.30 11.28 -13.53
C VAL A 127 -23.60 10.81 -14.78
N THR A 128 -22.40 11.33 -15.00
CA THR A 128 -21.52 10.96 -16.09
C THR A 128 -20.21 10.40 -15.54
N THR A 129 -19.43 9.73 -16.39
CA THR A 129 -18.09 9.24 -16.02
C THR A 129 -17.19 10.38 -15.54
N GLU A 130 -17.27 11.57 -16.15
CA GLU A 130 -16.51 12.76 -15.74
C GLU A 130 -16.88 13.22 -14.35
N ARG A 131 -18.18 13.20 -14.00
CA ARG A 131 -18.63 13.58 -12.67
C ARG A 131 -18.11 12.61 -11.61
N CYS A 132 -18.15 11.31 -11.89
CA CYS A 132 -17.55 10.30 -11.01
C CYS A 132 -16.04 10.50 -10.85
N ASN A 133 -15.31 10.71 -11.96
CA ASN A 133 -13.86 10.96 -11.93
C ASN A 133 -13.52 12.26 -11.18
N HIS A 134 -14.34 13.31 -11.31
CA HIS A 134 -14.17 14.56 -10.57
C HIS A 134 -14.25 14.34 -9.05
N THR A 135 -15.24 13.58 -8.59
CA THR A 135 -15.39 13.24 -7.17
C THR A 135 -14.25 12.37 -6.68
N LEU A 136 -13.83 11.37 -7.44
CA LEU A 136 -12.63 10.56 -7.10
C LEU A 136 -11.37 11.44 -6.99
N LYS A 137 -11.18 12.40 -7.89
CA LYS A 137 -10.07 13.35 -7.85
C LYS A 137 -10.13 14.28 -6.63
N HIS A 138 -11.32 14.69 -6.23
CA HIS A 138 -11.56 15.43 -4.99
C HIS A 138 -11.17 14.59 -3.76
N MET A 139 -11.63 13.33 -3.67
CA MET A 139 -11.26 12.39 -2.60
C MET A 139 -9.75 12.10 -2.55
N PHE A 140 -9.08 12.08 -3.70
CA PHE A 140 -7.63 11.90 -3.76
C PHE A 140 -6.86 13.12 -3.19
N SER A 141 -7.44 14.31 -3.33
CA SER A 141 -6.80 15.58 -2.94
C SER A 141 -6.99 15.91 -1.47
N ILE A 142 -8.11 15.50 -0.88
CA ILE A 142 -8.46 15.79 0.52
C ILE A 142 -8.31 14.53 1.38
N PRO A 143 -7.73 14.62 2.60
CA PRO A 143 -7.75 13.51 3.54
C PRO A 143 -9.18 13.31 4.07
N ILE A 144 -9.87 12.31 3.53
CA ILE A 144 -11.23 11.92 3.91
C ILE A 144 -11.16 10.54 4.56
N GLU A 145 -11.89 10.35 5.67
CA GLU A 145 -12.07 9.04 6.30
C GLU A 145 -12.75 8.05 5.34
N ASP A 146 -12.30 6.79 5.36
CA ASP A 146 -12.84 5.71 4.53
C ASP A 146 -12.84 5.99 3.02
N ARG A 147 -11.97 6.90 2.54
CA ARG A 147 -11.90 7.28 1.12
C ARG A 147 -11.70 6.11 0.17
N ALA A 148 -11.02 5.05 0.60
CA ALA A 148 -10.83 3.85 -0.22
C ALA A 148 -12.15 3.08 -0.40
N ASP A 149 -12.95 2.93 0.66
CA ASP A 149 -14.26 2.29 0.57
C ASP A 149 -15.25 3.12 -0.23
N ARG A 150 -15.19 4.44 -0.10
CA ARG A 150 -15.96 5.39 -0.93
C ARG A 150 -15.60 5.27 -2.41
N ALA A 151 -14.30 5.25 -2.73
CA ALA A 151 -13.82 5.11 -4.10
C ALA A 151 -14.21 3.76 -4.72
N ASP A 152 -14.09 2.67 -3.96
CA ASP A 152 -14.50 1.32 -4.39
C ASP A 152 -16.02 1.22 -4.58
N ALA A 153 -16.81 1.86 -3.72
CA ALA A 153 -18.26 1.91 -3.88
C ALA A 153 -18.67 2.60 -5.20
N ILE A 154 -18.04 3.73 -5.53
CA ILE A 154 -18.27 4.43 -6.82
C ILE A 154 -17.88 3.50 -7.98
N LEU A 155 -16.69 2.90 -7.94
CA LEU A 155 -16.22 2.00 -9.00
C LEU A 155 -17.18 0.83 -9.21
N LYS A 156 -17.54 0.10 -8.15
CA LYS A 156 -18.48 -1.03 -8.21
C LYS A 156 -19.82 -0.64 -8.81
N ARG A 157 -20.33 0.57 -8.49
CA ARG A 157 -21.59 1.07 -9.06
C ARG A 157 -21.46 1.41 -10.54
N MET A 158 -20.35 2.00 -10.97
CA MET A 158 -20.08 2.24 -12.39
C MET A 158 -19.96 0.92 -13.18
N GLU A 159 -19.36 -0.11 -12.58
CA GLU A 159 -19.20 -1.43 -13.21
C GLU A 159 -20.52 -2.20 -13.41
N LEU A 160 -21.58 -1.89 -12.65
CA LEU A 160 -22.90 -2.48 -12.89
C LEU A 160 -23.42 -2.18 -14.31
N PHE A 161 -23.02 -1.04 -14.87
CA PHE A 161 -23.43 -0.62 -16.21
C PHE A 161 -22.73 -1.36 -17.35
N ASP A 162 -21.64 -2.09 -17.07
CA ASP A 162 -20.95 -2.92 -18.09
C ASP A 162 -21.82 -4.13 -18.48
N ASN A 163 -22.67 -4.61 -17.56
CA ASN A 163 -23.57 -5.73 -17.79
C ASN A 163 -24.85 -5.36 -18.57
N LEU A 164 -25.12 -4.06 -18.75
CA LEU A 164 -26.31 -3.60 -19.46
C LEU A 164 -26.09 -3.76 -20.97
N LYS A 165 -26.81 -4.72 -21.57
CA LYS A 165 -26.93 -4.83 -23.03
C LYS A 165 -27.63 -3.57 -23.55
N PRO A 166 -27.15 -2.94 -24.63
CA PRO A 166 -27.90 -1.87 -25.27
C PRO A 166 -29.28 -2.40 -25.67
N PRO A 167 -30.36 -1.64 -25.45
CA PRO A 167 -31.71 -2.08 -25.77
C PRO A 167 -31.76 -2.40 -27.27
N SER A 168 -32.08 -3.66 -27.59
CA SER A 168 -32.01 -4.22 -28.95
C SER A 168 -32.88 -3.51 -29.99
N GLN A 169 -33.74 -2.57 -29.59
CA GLN A 169 -34.75 -1.95 -30.47
C GLN A 169 -34.74 -0.41 -30.51
N CYS A 170 -34.00 0.29 -29.66
CA CYS A 170 -33.92 1.76 -29.71
C CYS A 170 -32.45 2.18 -29.80
N GLY A 171 -32.03 2.57 -31.01
CA GLY A 171 -30.64 2.73 -31.46
C GLY A 171 -29.75 3.78 -30.77
N ARG A 172 -30.00 4.15 -29.52
CA ARG A 172 -29.04 4.81 -28.61
C ARG A 172 -29.70 4.86 -27.24
N TRP A 173 -28.94 4.58 -26.19
CA TRP A 173 -29.35 5.02 -24.85
C TRP A 173 -29.59 6.53 -24.92
N PRO A 174 -30.69 7.05 -24.35
CA PRO A 174 -30.98 8.49 -24.38
C PRO A 174 -29.92 9.31 -23.62
N LEU A 175 -29.08 8.65 -22.82
CA LEU A 175 -28.03 9.24 -22.00
C LEU A 175 -26.73 8.43 -22.11
N GLU A 176 -25.60 9.13 -21.97
CA GLU A 176 -24.29 8.50 -21.83
C GLU A 176 -24.24 7.75 -20.50
N VAL A 177 -23.97 6.45 -20.58
CA VAL A 177 -23.96 5.56 -19.42
C VAL A 177 -22.61 5.71 -18.70
N PRO A 178 -22.59 5.98 -17.37
CA PRO A 178 -21.36 6.23 -16.63
C PRO A 178 -20.56 4.93 -16.44
N ARG A 179 -19.75 4.57 -17.43
CA ARG A 179 -18.89 3.39 -17.43
C ARG A 179 -17.50 3.72 -16.91
N PRO A 180 -16.84 2.81 -16.16
CA PRO A 180 -15.51 3.05 -15.66
C PRO A 180 -14.50 3.00 -16.81
N ASN A 181 -13.71 4.06 -16.93
CA ASN A 181 -12.63 4.17 -17.90
C ASN A 181 -11.25 4.02 -17.21
N ARG A 182 -10.16 4.06 -17.99
CA ARG A 182 -8.79 3.98 -17.44
C ARG A 182 -8.54 5.01 -16.33
N GLU A 183 -9.05 6.22 -16.47
CA GLU A 183 -8.88 7.28 -15.46
C GLU A 183 -9.60 6.91 -14.15
N THR A 184 -10.81 6.35 -14.21
CA THR A 184 -11.55 5.87 -13.04
C THR A 184 -10.71 4.86 -12.24
N TYR A 185 -10.17 3.83 -12.90
CA TYR A 185 -9.33 2.83 -12.24
C TYR A 185 -8.04 3.43 -11.66
N ASN A 186 -7.39 4.34 -12.39
CA ASN A 186 -6.18 5.02 -11.93
C ASN A 186 -6.43 5.82 -10.65
N LEU A 187 -7.51 6.59 -10.60
CA LEU A 187 -7.86 7.39 -9.42
C LEU A 187 -8.15 6.49 -8.21
N VAL A 188 -8.89 5.40 -8.39
CA VAL A 188 -9.16 4.45 -7.30
C VAL A 188 -7.85 3.83 -6.79
N LEU A 189 -6.99 3.33 -7.67
CA LEU A 189 -5.69 2.77 -7.27
C LEU A 189 -4.79 3.78 -6.55
N GLN A 190 -4.80 5.04 -6.98
CA GLN A 190 -4.07 6.12 -6.31
C GLN A 190 -4.63 6.44 -4.91
N ILE A 191 -5.95 6.40 -4.73
CA ILE A 191 -6.60 6.57 -3.43
C ILE A 191 -6.19 5.42 -2.49
N PHE A 192 -6.21 4.18 -2.99
CA PHE A 192 -5.76 3.00 -2.23
C PHE A 192 -4.28 3.12 -1.84
N ALA A 193 -3.41 3.55 -2.76
CA ALA A 193 -1.98 3.73 -2.52
C ALA A 193 -1.64 4.78 -1.44
N LYS A 194 -2.58 5.67 -1.10
CA LYS A 194 -2.44 6.67 -0.03
C LYS A 194 -3.17 6.27 1.27
N THR A 195 -3.92 5.18 1.28
CA THR A 195 -4.76 4.81 2.41
C THR A 195 -4.08 3.71 3.21
N SER A 196 -3.86 3.95 4.50
CA SER A 196 -3.36 2.92 5.42
C SER A 196 -4.51 2.02 5.85
N GLY A 197 -4.24 0.70 5.94
CA GLY A 197 -5.28 -0.29 6.23
C GLY A 197 -4.73 -1.71 6.36
N THR A 198 -5.63 -2.68 6.43
CA THR A 198 -5.31 -4.12 6.50
C THR A 198 -4.84 -4.66 5.14
N ARG A 199 -4.39 -5.92 5.11
CA ARG A 199 -4.03 -6.58 3.83
C ARG A 199 -5.18 -6.66 2.84
N GLU A 200 -6.42 -6.72 3.31
CA GLU A 200 -7.63 -6.74 2.46
C GLU A 200 -7.70 -5.52 1.53
N LEU A 201 -7.21 -4.35 1.99
CA LEU A 201 -7.14 -3.15 1.17
C LEU A 201 -6.16 -3.33 -0.01
N ALA A 202 -5.00 -3.95 0.23
CA ALA A 202 -4.00 -4.24 -0.79
C ALA A 202 -4.48 -5.33 -1.77
N GLU A 203 -5.17 -6.35 -1.27
CA GLU A 203 -5.78 -7.41 -2.08
C GLU A 203 -6.89 -6.85 -3.00
N ARG A 204 -7.68 -5.88 -2.52
CA ARG A 204 -8.65 -5.15 -3.36
C ARG A 204 -7.97 -4.32 -4.45
N ALA A 205 -6.87 -3.63 -4.13
CA ALA A 205 -6.08 -2.92 -5.15
C ALA A 205 -5.53 -3.90 -6.21
N GLU A 206 -5.06 -5.07 -5.79
CA GLU A 206 -4.63 -6.13 -6.70
C GLU A 206 -5.79 -6.60 -7.60
N ALA A 207 -6.96 -6.90 -7.01
CA ALA A 207 -8.15 -7.34 -7.75
C ALA A 207 -8.58 -6.34 -8.81
N ILE A 208 -8.44 -5.03 -8.55
CA ILE A 208 -8.68 -3.98 -9.54
C ILE A 208 -7.74 -4.13 -10.75
N VAL A 209 -6.44 -4.29 -10.53
CA VAL A 209 -5.47 -4.45 -11.63
C VAL A 209 -5.72 -5.75 -12.40
N GLN A 210 -6.09 -6.83 -11.71
CA GLN A 210 -6.48 -8.09 -12.34
C GLN A 210 -7.74 -7.95 -13.18
N LYS A 211 -8.71 -7.15 -12.73
CA LYS A 211 -9.92 -6.84 -13.49
C LYS A 211 -9.61 -6.03 -14.75
N MET A 212 -8.72 -5.03 -14.65
CA MET A 212 -8.22 -4.31 -15.83
C MET A 212 -7.56 -5.26 -16.84
N GLU A 213 -6.72 -6.19 -16.37
CA GLU A 213 -6.12 -7.25 -17.20
C GLU A 213 -7.18 -8.11 -17.89
N TRP A 214 -8.19 -8.56 -17.14
CA TRP A 214 -9.31 -9.34 -17.67
C TRP A 214 -10.08 -8.58 -18.75
N ARG A 215 -10.37 -7.29 -18.55
CA ARG A 215 -11.05 -6.44 -19.54
C ARG A 215 -10.23 -6.30 -20.82
N TYR A 216 -8.93 -6.06 -20.68
CA TYR A 216 -8.02 -5.99 -21.82
C TYR A 216 -8.01 -7.30 -22.62
N GLN A 217 -7.88 -8.44 -21.94
CA GLN A 217 -7.72 -9.75 -22.59
C GLN A 217 -9.05 -10.29 -23.15
N THR A 218 -10.16 -10.11 -22.43
CA THR A 218 -11.45 -10.74 -22.74
C THR A 218 -12.35 -9.85 -23.58
N LEU A 219 -12.38 -8.54 -23.28
CA LEU A 219 -13.23 -7.58 -23.98
C LEU A 219 -12.49 -6.83 -25.11
N GLY A 220 -11.17 -6.94 -25.17
CA GLY A 220 -10.35 -6.25 -26.16
C GLY A 220 -10.22 -4.74 -25.91
N GLU A 221 -10.48 -4.28 -24.69
CA GLU A 221 -10.40 -2.88 -24.30
C GLU A 221 -8.93 -2.46 -24.12
N LEU A 222 -8.35 -1.89 -25.18
CA LEU A 222 -6.92 -1.57 -25.24
C LEU A 222 -6.46 -0.56 -24.18
N ASP A 223 -7.34 0.32 -23.74
CA ASP A 223 -7.08 1.32 -22.70
C ASP A 223 -7.03 0.71 -21.29
N MET A 224 -7.53 -0.51 -21.11
CA MET A 224 -7.49 -1.24 -19.83
C MET A 224 -6.23 -2.05 -19.62
N LYS A 225 -5.28 -2.08 -20.58
CA LYS A 225 -4.04 -2.85 -20.42
C LYS A 225 -3.24 -2.35 -19.21
N PRO A 226 -3.02 -3.18 -18.16
CA PRO A 226 -2.19 -2.78 -17.04
C PRO A 226 -0.73 -2.57 -17.46
N HIS A 227 -0.05 -1.70 -16.72
CA HIS A 227 1.36 -1.37 -16.91
C HIS A 227 1.99 -1.01 -15.55
N ALA A 228 3.29 -0.74 -15.52
CA ALA A 228 4.08 -0.55 -14.29
C ALA A 228 3.42 0.37 -13.25
N PHE A 229 2.84 1.50 -13.68
CA PHE A 229 2.07 2.41 -12.81
C PHE A 229 1.03 1.72 -11.93
N HIS A 230 0.21 0.83 -12.50
CA HIS A 230 -0.88 0.17 -11.79
C HIS A 230 -0.33 -0.77 -10.70
N TRP A 231 0.71 -1.54 -11.03
CA TRP A 231 1.38 -2.42 -10.08
C TRP A 231 2.17 -1.65 -9.01
N ASN A 232 2.73 -0.49 -9.37
CA ASN A 232 3.33 0.42 -8.40
C ASN A 232 2.30 0.92 -7.38
N CYS A 233 1.08 1.26 -7.81
CA CYS A 233 0.00 1.61 -6.88
C CYS A 233 -0.29 0.44 -5.92
N VAL A 234 -0.37 -0.79 -6.40
CA VAL A 234 -0.56 -1.98 -5.55
C VAL A 234 0.58 -2.12 -4.52
N MET A 235 1.84 -1.97 -4.94
CA MET A 235 2.98 -2.01 -4.01
C MET A 235 2.95 -0.89 -2.98
N LEU A 236 2.51 0.32 -3.37
CA LEU A 236 2.32 1.43 -2.45
C LEU A 236 1.18 1.16 -1.46
N THR A 237 0.10 0.48 -1.88
CA THR A 237 -0.95 0.02 -0.95
C THR A 237 -0.39 -1.02 0.04
N TYR A 238 0.40 -1.99 -0.42
CA TYR A 238 1.09 -2.93 0.48
C TYR A 238 2.06 -2.23 1.43
N LYS A 239 2.70 -1.12 1.01
CA LYS A 239 3.57 -0.33 1.88
C LYS A 239 2.78 0.27 3.05
N GLU A 240 1.60 0.81 2.77
CA GLU A 240 0.66 1.39 3.76
C GLU A 240 -0.11 0.32 4.57
N CYS A 241 0.03 -0.96 4.24
CA CYS A 241 -0.58 -2.06 4.98
C CYS A 241 -0.02 -2.16 6.41
N THR A 242 -0.89 -2.42 7.37
CA THR A 242 -0.54 -2.61 8.79
C THR A 242 -0.30 -4.06 9.17
N ASP A 243 -0.49 -5.03 8.28
CA ASP A 243 -0.32 -6.44 8.63
C ASP A 243 1.16 -6.83 8.70
N TRP A 244 1.49 -7.74 9.62
CA TRP A 244 2.86 -8.14 9.90
C TRP A 244 3.52 -8.92 8.74
N ASP A 245 2.72 -9.57 7.90
CA ASP A 245 3.17 -10.42 6.79
C ASP A 245 3.12 -9.71 5.43
N LYS A 246 2.81 -8.41 5.38
CA LYS A 246 2.71 -7.60 4.14
C LYS A 246 3.91 -7.75 3.21
N SER A 247 5.11 -7.85 3.78
CA SER A 247 6.35 -8.04 3.02
C SER A 247 6.38 -9.37 2.27
N LEU A 248 5.90 -10.44 2.90
CA LEU A 248 5.86 -11.77 2.28
C LEU A 248 4.87 -11.82 1.12
N TYR A 249 3.68 -11.24 1.30
CA TYR A 249 2.65 -11.20 0.27
C TYR A 249 3.07 -10.33 -0.91
N ALA A 250 3.58 -9.12 -0.65
CA ALA A 250 4.09 -8.24 -1.70
C ALA A 250 5.21 -8.91 -2.51
N ALA A 251 6.15 -9.57 -1.82
CA ALA A 251 7.21 -10.33 -2.49
C ALA A 251 6.61 -11.44 -3.35
N LYS A 252 5.74 -12.29 -2.80
CA LYS A 252 5.11 -13.38 -3.55
C LYS A 252 4.41 -12.88 -4.82
N LEU A 253 3.64 -11.81 -4.71
CA LEU A 253 2.90 -11.21 -5.81
C LEU A 253 3.84 -10.74 -6.94
N VAL A 254 4.89 -9.97 -6.61
CA VAL A 254 5.86 -9.49 -7.62
C VAL A 254 6.47 -10.64 -8.40
N LEU A 255 6.72 -11.76 -7.74
CA LEU A 255 7.46 -12.87 -8.33
C LEU A 255 6.59 -13.79 -9.15
N GLU A 256 5.35 -14.01 -8.71
CA GLU A 256 4.33 -14.63 -9.53
C GLU A 256 4.13 -13.81 -10.80
N ARG A 257 4.08 -12.49 -10.69
CA ARG A 257 3.90 -11.64 -11.86
C ARG A 257 5.12 -11.57 -12.77
N LEU A 258 6.34 -11.49 -12.24
CA LEU A 258 7.57 -11.58 -13.04
C LEU A 258 7.66 -12.90 -13.84
N ARG A 259 7.03 -13.98 -13.35
CA ARG A 259 6.93 -15.25 -14.09
C ARG A 259 5.95 -15.20 -15.24
N HIS A 260 4.85 -14.48 -15.07
CA HIS A 260 3.78 -14.41 -16.07
C HIS A 260 4.08 -13.36 -17.15
N ASP A 261 4.48 -12.16 -16.75
CA ASP A 261 4.80 -11.07 -17.66
C ASP A 261 5.95 -10.19 -17.12
N PRO A 262 7.20 -10.46 -17.53
CA PRO A 262 8.35 -9.64 -17.15
C PRO A 262 8.27 -8.21 -17.69
N THR A 263 7.55 -7.98 -18.79
CA THR A 263 7.56 -6.70 -19.52
C THR A 263 6.79 -5.60 -18.81
N VAL A 264 5.94 -5.99 -17.86
CA VAL A 264 5.11 -5.08 -17.08
C VAL A 264 5.91 -4.37 -15.99
N PHE A 265 7.11 -4.88 -15.66
CA PHE A 265 7.89 -4.40 -14.53
C PHE A 265 9.03 -3.49 -14.95
N ASP A 266 9.03 -2.29 -14.36
CA ASP A 266 10.13 -1.35 -14.42
C ASP A 266 10.93 -1.42 -13.10
N PRO A 267 12.12 -0.79 -13.04
CA PRO A 267 12.92 -0.75 -11.82
C PRO A 267 12.18 -0.13 -10.62
N SER A 268 11.19 0.73 -10.87
CA SER A 268 10.45 1.42 -9.81
C SER A 268 9.57 0.47 -8.99
N LEU A 269 9.13 -0.65 -9.57
CA LEU A 269 8.44 -1.68 -8.81
C LEU A 269 9.34 -2.27 -7.71
N PHE A 270 10.59 -2.59 -8.02
CA PHE A 270 11.51 -3.13 -7.02
C PHE A 270 11.85 -2.10 -5.95
N VAL A 271 11.96 -0.83 -6.32
CA VAL A 271 12.09 0.28 -5.36
C VAL A 271 10.88 0.29 -4.41
N ASN A 272 9.66 0.19 -4.95
CA ASN A 272 8.45 0.16 -4.13
C ASN A 272 8.35 -1.10 -3.27
N LEU A 273 8.81 -2.26 -3.77
CA LEU A 273 8.89 -3.50 -2.99
C LEU A 273 9.86 -3.35 -1.80
N LEU A 274 11.04 -2.76 -2.01
CA LEU A 274 11.96 -2.46 -0.92
C LEU A 274 11.36 -1.48 0.10
N ARG A 275 10.54 -0.52 -0.36
CA ARG A 275 9.79 0.36 0.55
C ARG A 275 8.80 -0.43 1.40
N VAL A 276 8.12 -1.44 0.86
CA VAL A 276 7.27 -2.35 1.67
C VAL A 276 8.11 -3.02 2.76
N PHE A 277 9.29 -3.51 2.42
CA PHE A 277 10.19 -4.20 3.35
C PHE A 277 10.79 -3.28 4.42
N ALA A 278 10.89 -1.98 4.16
CA ALA A 278 11.45 -1.00 5.08
C ALA A 278 10.40 -0.28 5.94
N HIS A 279 9.11 -0.31 5.56
CA HIS A 279 8.11 0.62 6.10
C HIS A 279 7.34 0.07 7.30
N ARG A 280 7.45 0.77 8.45
CA ARG A 280 6.57 0.68 9.65
C ARG A 280 6.06 -0.74 9.94
N HIS A 281 6.94 -1.58 10.48
CA HIS A 281 6.59 -2.92 10.90
C HIS A 281 5.89 -2.91 12.26
N VAL A 282 4.88 -3.75 12.43
CA VAL A 282 4.13 -3.88 13.69
C VAL A 282 5.01 -4.40 14.83
N ASN A 283 5.98 -5.26 14.49
CA ASN A 283 6.88 -5.89 15.44
C ASN A 283 8.24 -6.21 14.80
N GLU A 284 9.20 -6.56 15.66
CA GLU A 284 10.57 -6.90 15.24
C GLU A 284 10.61 -8.10 14.29
N LYS A 285 9.73 -9.10 14.46
CA LYS A 285 9.68 -10.27 13.57
C LYS A 285 9.31 -9.89 12.15
N ALA A 286 8.33 -8.99 11.97
CA ALA A 286 7.95 -8.45 10.67
C ALA A 286 9.10 -7.64 10.04
N ALA A 287 9.82 -6.86 10.86
CA ALA A 287 10.99 -6.11 10.41
C ALA A 287 12.13 -7.04 9.94
N LEU A 288 12.40 -8.11 10.70
CA LEU A 288 13.39 -9.13 10.34
C LEU A 288 13.00 -9.87 9.05
N LEU A 289 11.71 -10.21 8.90
CA LEU A 289 11.18 -10.82 7.69
C LEU A 289 11.36 -9.91 6.48
N GLY A 290 11.02 -8.62 6.58
CA GLY A 290 11.23 -7.63 5.54
C GLY A 290 12.70 -7.52 5.14
N ALA A 291 13.61 -7.44 6.12
CA ALA A 291 15.05 -7.37 5.87
C ALA A 291 15.60 -8.62 5.16
N ASN A 292 15.18 -9.83 5.57
CA ASN A 292 15.60 -11.07 4.92
C ASN A 292 15.09 -11.15 3.47
N LEU A 293 13.86 -10.70 3.21
CA LEU A 293 13.31 -10.61 1.85
C LEU A 293 14.05 -9.56 1.01
N ALA A 294 14.47 -8.44 1.61
CA ALA A 294 15.30 -7.44 0.94
C ALA A 294 16.65 -8.02 0.52
N ILE A 295 17.37 -8.70 1.43
CA ILE A 295 18.63 -9.41 1.11
C ILE A 295 18.41 -10.32 -0.09
N LYS A 296 17.33 -11.08 -0.06
CA LYS A 296 17.05 -12.02 -1.12
C LYS A 296 16.86 -11.33 -2.47
N VAL A 297 16.01 -10.31 -2.52
CA VAL A 297 15.80 -9.51 -3.74
C VAL A 297 17.14 -8.95 -4.24
N TRP A 298 18.00 -8.47 -3.34
CA TRP A 298 19.35 -8.03 -3.69
C TRP A 298 20.21 -9.13 -4.33
N GLN A 299 20.26 -10.32 -3.73
CA GLN A 299 21.05 -11.43 -4.28
C GLN A 299 20.56 -11.83 -5.68
N ASP A 300 19.25 -11.94 -5.85
CA ASP A 300 18.69 -12.39 -7.13
C ASP A 300 18.82 -11.32 -8.23
N MET A 301 18.81 -10.03 -7.88
CA MET A 301 18.98 -8.93 -8.83
C MET A 301 20.46 -8.61 -9.13
N ILE A 302 21.32 -8.58 -8.11
CA ILE A 302 22.70 -8.08 -8.22
C ILE A 302 23.70 -9.21 -8.39
N GLU A 303 23.60 -10.28 -7.60
CA GLU A 303 24.61 -11.34 -7.55
C GLU A 303 24.38 -12.39 -8.65
N ASP A 304 23.13 -12.88 -8.76
CA ASP A 304 22.79 -13.93 -9.72
C ASP A 304 22.58 -13.37 -11.15
N ASN A 305 22.49 -12.04 -11.30
CA ASN A 305 22.14 -11.33 -12.54
C ASN A 305 20.95 -12.02 -13.26
N SER A 306 20.00 -12.53 -12.47
CA SER A 306 18.94 -13.42 -12.97
C SER A 306 17.94 -12.69 -13.85
N PHE A 307 17.92 -11.36 -13.75
CA PHE A 307 17.03 -10.48 -14.48
C PHE A 307 17.89 -9.52 -15.30
N GLU A 308 17.67 -9.48 -16.61
CA GLU A 308 18.22 -8.43 -17.49
C GLU A 308 17.54 -7.10 -17.15
N LEU A 309 17.87 -6.54 -16.00
CA LEU A 309 17.23 -5.34 -15.50
C LEU A 309 17.86 -4.10 -16.15
N PRO A 310 17.04 -3.06 -16.38
CA PRO A 310 17.56 -1.72 -16.64
C PRO A 310 18.47 -1.27 -15.49
N GLU A 311 19.28 -0.25 -15.74
CA GLU A 311 20.04 0.41 -14.66
C GLU A 311 19.16 0.70 -13.44
N LEU A 312 19.65 0.31 -12.27
CA LEU A 312 18.92 0.52 -11.03
C LEU A 312 19.00 2.00 -10.63
N PRO A 313 17.86 2.59 -10.22
CA PRO A 313 17.84 3.98 -9.74
C PRO A 313 18.54 4.08 -8.39
N SER A 314 19.09 5.26 -8.08
CA SER A 314 19.73 5.55 -6.78
C SER A 314 18.83 5.26 -5.56
N HIS A 315 17.52 5.48 -5.71
CA HIS A 315 16.53 5.15 -4.68
C HIS A 315 16.48 3.66 -4.30
N PHE A 316 16.86 2.76 -5.20
CA PHE A 316 16.93 1.33 -4.91
C PHE A 316 17.92 1.06 -3.76
N TYR A 317 19.13 1.60 -3.88
CA TYR A 317 20.17 1.47 -2.87
C TYR A 317 19.74 2.06 -1.52
N GLY A 318 19.13 3.25 -1.53
CA GLY A 318 18.66 3.90 -0.30
C GLY A 318 17.62 3.06 0.45
N HIS A 319 16.61 2.56 -0.25
CA HIS A 319 15.58 1.72 0.38
C HIS A 319 16.07 0.33 0.77
N PHE A 320 17.04 -0.23 0.04
CA PHE A 320 17.70 -1.46 0.47
C PHE A 320 18.44 -1.26 1.81
N LEU A 321 19.26 -0.22 1.92
CA LEU A 321 19.96 0.10 3.19
C LEU A 321 18.95 0.31 4.33
N GLN A 322 17.84 0.99 4.05
CA GLN A 322 16.76 1.21 5.02
C GLN A 322 16.13 -0.12 5.50
N ALA A 323 15.90 -1.08 4.60
CA ALA A 323 15.38 -2.39 4.95
C ALA A 323 16.39 -3.23 5.76
N ILE A 324 17.67 -3.23 5.37
CA ILE A 324 18.74 -3.96 6.07
C ILE A 324 19.00 -3.41 7.48
N ARG A 325 18.73 -2.12 7.71
CA ARG A 325 18.81 -1.49 9.04
C ARG A 325 17.90 -2.17 10.07
N CYS A 326 16.85 -2.86 9.65
CA CYS A 326 15.97 -3.62 10.53
C CYS A 326 16.59 -4.90 11.09
N LEU A 327 17.76 -5.35 10.59
CA LEU A 327 18.49 -6.46 11.20
C LEU A 327 19.14 -6.05 12.54
N PRO A 328 19.26 -6.95 13.53
CA PRO A 328 20.01 -6.70 14.75
C PRO A 328 21.45 -6.23 14.48
N GLU A 329 22.02 -5.41 15.36
CA GLU A 329 23.36 -4.83 15.14
C GLU A 329 24.47 -5.88 15.16
N GLU A 330 24.27 -6.96 15.93
CA GLU A 330 25.18 -8.10 16.06
C GLU A 330 25.12 -9.02 14.83
N ASN A 331 24.13 -8.84 13.95
CA ASN A 331 23.98 -9.65 12.76
C ASN A 331 25.15 -9.38 11.79
N GLN A 332 25.99 -10.39 11.58
CA GLN A 332 27.17 -10.32 10.71
C GLN A 332 26.80 -9.97 9.26
N PHE A 333 25.65 -10.47 8.79
CA PHE A 333 25.17 -10.20 7.43
C PHE A 333 24.77 -8.74 7.23
N ARG A 334 24.28 -8.06 8.27
CA ARG A 334 23.93 -6.63 8.19
C ARG A 334 25.11 -5.83 7.70
N ALA A 335 26.29 -6.00 8.31
CA ALA A 335 27.51 -5.31 7.93
C ALA A 335 27.91 -5.60 6.48
N GLN A 336 27.92 -6.88 6.13
CA GLN A 336 28.35 -7.36 4.83
C GLN A 336 27.50 -6.77 3.70
N TYR A 337 26.17 -6.86 3.80
CA TYR A 337 25.28 -6.33 2.77
C TYR A 337 25.24 -4.81 2.75
N PHE A 338 25.45 -4.16 3.90
CA PHE A 338 25.55 -2.71 3.97
C PHE A 338 26.76 -2.19 3.19
N ASP A 339 27.95 -2.77 3.45
CA ASP A 339 29.19 -2.42 2.76
C ASP A 339 29.08 -2.75 1.25
N ALA A 340 28.57 -3.94 0.91
CA ALA A 340 28.38 -4.35 -0.48
C ALA A 340 27.45 -3.39 -1.24
N CYS A 341 26.32 -3.02 -0.63
CA CYS A 341 25.36 -2.09 -1.23
C CYS A 341 25.96 -0.70 -1.44
N PHE A 342 26.64 -0.16 -0.43
CA PHE A 342 27.24 1.17 -0.53
C PHE A 342 28.37 1.20 -1.57
N LEU A 343 29.26 0.21 -1.57
CA LEU A 343 30.33 0.09 -2.58
C LEU A 343 29.77 -0.03 -3.99
N ARG A 344 28.68 -0.79 -4.16
CA ARG A 344 28.03 -0.91 -5.47
C ARG A 344 27.43 0.41 -5.93
N ALA A 345 26.72 1.11 -5.04
CA ALA A 345 26.16 2.42 -5.34
C ALA A 345 27.26 3.43 -5.73
N CYS A 346 28.43 3.39 -5.06
CA CYS A 346 29.62 4.17 -5.42
C CYS A 346 30.15 3.82 -6.82
N GLN A 347 30.31 2.52 -7.13
CA GLN A 347 30.83 2.06 -8.43
C GLN A 347 29.93 2.47 -9.59
N GLU A 348 28.61 2.46 -9.39
CA GLU A 348 27.63 2.86 -10.40
C GLU A 348 27.36 4.37 -10.41
N GLY A 349 28.02 5.15 -9.54
CA GLY A 349 27.79 6.58 -9.37
C GLY A 349 26.38 6.92 -8.86
N LYS A 350 25.64 5.97 -8.29
CA LYS A 350 24.24 6.14 -7.83
C LYS A 350 24.13 6.65 -6.39
N ILE A 351 25.16 7.34 -5.90
CA ILE A 351 25.15 7.95 -4.56
C ILE A 351 24.34 9.25 -4.60
N ASN A 352 23.27 9.30 -3.82
CA ASN A 352 22.48 10.50 -3.59
C ASN A 352 22.34 10.79 -2.09
N ARG A 353 21.67 11.89 -1.75
CA ARG A 353 21.42 12.29 -0.36
C ARG A 353 20.74 11.19 0.47
N ILE A 354 19.80 10.45 -0.11
CA ILE A 354 19.06 9.38 0.58
C ILE A 354 20.00 8.22 0.93
N VAL A 355 20.83 7.78 -0.01
CA VAL A 355 21.83 6.72 0.21
C VAL A 355 22.81 7.13 1.30
N LEU A 356 23.29 8.39 1.28
CA LEU A 356 24.22 8.90 2.28
C LEU A 356 23.58 9.06 3.66
N ASP A 357 22.35 9.53 3.71
CA ASP A 357 21.62 9.70 4.96
C ASP A 357 21.43 8.36 5.68
N GLU A 358 21.04 7.32 4.94
CA GLU A 358 20.92 5.95 5.46
C GLU A 358 22.29 5.37 5.81
N PHE A 359 23.30 5.59 4.97
CA PHE A 359 24.68 5.17 5.23
C PHE A 359 25.22 5.72 6.55
N LEU A 360 25.12 7.05 6.75
CA LEU A 360 25.60 7.71 7.95
C LEU A 360 24.83 7.32 9.21
N THR A 361 23.53 7.06 9.07
CA THR A 361 22.71 6.54 10.17
C THR A 361 23.27 5.22 10.69
N HIS A 362 23.73 4.35 9.79
CA HIS A 362 24.35 3.08 10.16
C HIS A 362 25.76 3.24 10.73
N VAL A 363 26.61 4.04 10.09
CA VAL A 363 28.01 4.20 10.56
C VAL A 363 28.08 4.84 11.93
N ARG A 364 27.18 5.79 12.25
CA ARG A 364 27.14 6.40 13.58
C ARG A 364 26.77 5.42 14.69
N SER A 365 26.04 4.35 14.37
CA SER A 365 25.67 3.32 15.36
C SER A 365 26.80 2.31 15.61
N ARG A 366 27.82 2.26 14.74
CA ARG A 366 28.92 1.28 14.82
C ARG A 366 30.29 1.93 15.02
N LYS A 367 31.19 1.17 15.66
CA LYS A 367 32.66 1.39 15.58
C LYS A 367 33.25 1.03 14.20
N VAL A 368 32.40 0.72 13.22
CA VAL A 368 32.77 0.25 11.88
C VAL A 368 32.79 1.46 10.96
N SER A 369 33.88 2.24 11.02
CA SER A 369 34.04 3.44 10.18
C SER A 369 35.39 3.55 9.48
N ASP A 370 36.37 2.73 9.87
CA ASP A 370 37.75 2.92 9.40
C ASP A 370 37.99 2.36 7.98
N LYS A 371 37.31 1.28 7.59
CA LYS A 371 37.63 0.53 6.37
C LYS A 371 37.27 1.25 5.07
N HIS A 372 36.15 1.97 5.04
CA HIS A 372 35.62 2.56 3.80
C HIS A 372 35.70 4.08 3.78
N ILE A 373 35.62 4.71 4.94
CA ILE A 373 35.43 6.16 5.05
C ILE A 373 36.38 6.79 6.08
N GLY A 374 37.39 6.06 6.58
CA GLY A 374 38.29 6.53 7.65
C GLY A 374 38.87 7.95 7.48
N ILE A 375 38.91 8.48 6.24
CA ILE A 375 39.24 9.87 5.93
C ILE A 375 38.07 10.85 6.18
N TYR A 376 36.83 10.52 5.80
CA TYR A 376 35.68 11.41 5.98
C TYR A 376 35.09 11.31 7.41
N THR A 377 35.04 10.12 8.03
CA THR A 377 34.41 9.95 9.35
C THR A 377 35.06 10.79 10.44
N ARG A 378 36.39 10.89 10.47
CA ARG A 378 37.09 11.69 11.50
C ARG A 378 36.70 13.17 11.47
N LYS A 379 36.37 13.71 10.29
CA LYS A 379 35.95 15.11 10.15
C LYS A 379 34.44 15.29 10.34
N THR A 380 33.63 14.28 10.03
CA THR A 380 32.17 14.38 10.04
C THR A 380 31.51 13.96 11.35
N PHE A 381 32.21 13.26 12.26
CA PHE A 381 31.65 12.87 13.56
C PHE A 381 31.27 14.07 14.46
N ALA A 382 31.93 15.22 14.30
CA ALA A 382 31.61 16.43 15.04
C ALA A 382 30.50 17.28 14.38
N LEU A 383 30.09 16.93 13.17
CA LEU A 383 29.13 17.69 12.37
C LEU A 383 27.70 17.18 12.59
N SER A 384 26.72 18.06 12.37
CA SER A 384 25.31 17.64 12.31
C SER A 384 25.11 16.59 11.21
N LYS A 385 23.99 15.85 11.22
CA LYS A 385 23.73 14.85 10.17
C LYS A 385 23.73 15.50 8.78
N THR A 386 23.10 16.67 8.66
CA THR A 386 23.03 17.45 7.42
C THR A 386 24.41 17.90 6.98
N ASP A 387 25.17 18.55 7.87
CA ASP A 387 26.50 19.07 7.53
C ASP A 387 27.49 17.93 7.20
N ALA A 388 27.33 16.76 7.84
CA ALA A 388 28.13 15.58 7.53
C ALA A 388 27.84 15.03 6.11
N VAL A 389 26.57 15.06 5.67
CA VAL A 389 26.20 14.68 4.30
C VAL A 389 26.80 15.68 3.31
N ASP A 390 26.64 16.97 3.56
CA ASP A 390 27.12 18.03 2.66
C ASP A 390 28.66 17.99 2.55
N ALA A 391 29.36 17.85 3.68
CA ALA A 391 30.82 17.69 3.68
C ALA A 391 31.30 16.44 2.93
N ILE A 392 30.57 15.32 3.03
CA ILE A 392 30.91 14.12 2.26
C ILE A 392 30.67 14.35 0.78
N LEU A 393 29.54 14.96 0.40
CA LEU A 393 29.21 15.28 -0.99
C LEU A 393 30.26 16.19 -1.62
N GLU A 394 30.73 17.22 -0.91
CA GLU A 394 31.81 18.11 -1.37
C GLU A 394 33.11 17.36 -1.65
N MET A 395 33.42 16.35 -0.83
CA MET A 395 34.64 15.53 -0.93
C MET A 395 34.51 14.34 -1.91
N MET A 396 33.34 14.10 -2.50
CA MET A 396 33.16 13.04 -3.50
C MET A 396 33.73 13.43 -4.86
N PRO A 397 34.11 12.45 -5.71
CA PRO A 397 34.44 12.72 -7.10
C PRO A 397 33.30 13.48 -7.81
N ASP A 398 33.63 14.43 -8.69
CA ASP A 398 32.63 15.26 -9.38
C ASP A 398 31.67 14.42 -10.25
N SER A 399 32.13 13.26 -10.74
CA SER A 399 31.30 12.28 -11.44
C SER A 399 30.16 11.72 -10.58
N TRP A 400 30.30 11.71 -9.25
CA TRP A 400 29.28 11.26 -8.31
C TRP A 400 28.36 12.41 -7.91
N LYS A 401 28.89 13.64 -7.77
CA LYS A 401 28.12 14.85 -7.44
C LYS A 401 27.00 15.13 -8.43
N ALA A 402 27.26 14.89 -9.73
CA ALA A 402 26.26 15.06 -10.79
C ALA A 402 24.96 14.26 -10.55
N ASN A 403 25.02 13.13 -9.82
CA ASN A 403 23.85 12.32 -9.47
C ASN A 403 23.23 12.68 -8.10
N ALA A 404 23.97 13.38 -7.25
CA ALA A 404 23.50 13.81 -5.93
C ALA A 404 22.74 15.15 -5.98
N GLU A 405 23.05 16.00 -6.94
CA GLU A 405 22.48 17.35 -7.08
C GLU A 405 21.12 17.39 -7.78
N VAL A 406 20.67 16.30 -8.41
CA VAL A 406 19.35 16.27 -9.04
C VAL A 406 18.29 16.31 -7.92
N PRO A 407 17.54 17.41 -7.75
CA PRO A 407 16.51 17.48 -6.73
C PRO A 407 15.47 16.41 -7.07
N SER A 408 15.17 15.52 -6.12
CA SER A 408 14.04 14.62 -6.22
C SER A 408 12.77 15.47 -6.26
N GLY A 409 12.28 15.75 -7.46
CA GLY A 409 10.97 16.36 -7.71
C GLY A 409 9.81 15.45 -7.35
#